data_AF-A0A6I7QF03-F1
#
_entry.id   AF-A0A6I7QF03-F1
#
_cell.length_a   1.000
_cell.length_b   1.000
_cell.length_c   1.000
_cell.angle_alpha   90.00
_cell.angle_beta   90.00
_cell.angle_gamma   90.00
#
_symmetry.space_group_name_H-M   'P 1'
#
loop_
_entity.id
_entity.type
_entity.pdbx_description
1 polymer ?
#
loop_
_entity_poly.entity_id
_entity_poly.type
_entity_poly.pdbx_seq_one_letter_code
_entity_poly.pdbx_strand_id
1 'polypeptide(L)'
;MDYKKKWWKHSVIGVTLVGLGINFVAEATIIKSNSPAEFDLAHMALWFWIGLFGLVAINAGISFVADAVKQRIYLEIQTGEAPVGGGSLK
;
A
#
# COMPACT_ATOMS: atom_id res chain seq x y z
N MET A 1 1.19 -18.10 -18.30
CA MET A 1 0.32 -17.42 -17.32
C MET A 1 0.24 -15.95 -17.70
N ASP A 2 -0.97 -15.46 -17.98
CA ASP A 2 -1.22 -14.15 -18.60
C ASP A 2 -0.78 -12.97 -17.70
N TYR A 3 0.13 -12.13 -18.18
CA TYR A 3 0.71 -11.01 -17.44
C TYR A 3 -0.33 -9.97 -17.00
N LYS A 4 -1.43 -9.82 -17.76
CA LYS A 4 -2.60 -9.00 -17.37
C LYS A 4 -3.19 -9.42 -16.03
N LYS A 5 -3.25 -10.73 -15.77
CA LYS A 5 -3.85 -11.29 -14.55
C LYS A 5 -2.96 -11.07 -13.32
N LYS A 6 -1.64 -11.00 -13.50
CA LYS A 6 -0.69 -10.65 -12.42
C LYS A 6 -0.75 -9.17 -12.09
N TRP A 7 -0.80 -8.29 -13.09
CA TRP A 7 -0.87 -6.85 -12.90
C TRP A 7 -2.13 -6.41 -12.16
N TRP A 8 -3.28 -6.95 -12.56
CA TRP A 8 -4.56 -6.62 -11.93
C TRP A 8 -4.61 -7.08 -10.46
N LYS A 9 -4.07 -8.27 -10.15
CA LYS A 9 -3.98 -8.76 -8.77
C LYS A 9 -3.09 -7.89 -7.88
N HIS A 10 -1.92 -7.48 -8.35
CA HIS A 10 -1.03 -6.62 -7.55
C HIS A 10 -1.63 -5.23 -7.31
N SER A 11 -2.31 -4.68 -8.33
CA SER A 11 -2.99 -3.39 -8.20
C SER A 11 -4.16 -3.45 -7.20
N VAL A 12 -5.01 -4.48 -7.29
CA VAL A 12 -6.14 -4.67 -6.37
C VAL A 12 -5.64 -4.90 -4.95
N ILE A 13 -4.63 -5.76 -4.75
CA ILE A 13 -4.05 -6.04 -3.43
C ILE A 13 -3.45 -4.76 -2.83
N GLY A 14 -2.72 -3.98 -3.63
CA GLY A 14 -2.12 -2.71 -3.19
C GLY A 14 -3.16 -1.70 -2.72
N VAL A 15 -4.20 -1.46 -3.53
CA VAL A 15 -5.29 -0.52 -3.19
C VAL A 15 -6.08 -1.01 -1.97
N THR A 16 -6.38 -2.30 -1.89
CA THR A 16 -7.08 -2.89 -0.73
C THR A 16 -6.24 -2.75 0.54
N LEU A 17 -4.93 -3.00 0.50
CA LEU A 17 -4.03 -2.83 1.65
C LEU A 17 -3.94 -1.37 2.11
N VAL A 18 -3.87 -0.42 1.16
CA VAL A 18 -3.89 1.01 1.50
C VAL A 18 -5.23 1.39 2.16
N GLY A 19 -6.36 0.97 1.60
CA GLY A 19 -7.68 1.23 2.18
C GLY A 19 -7.85 0.63 3.57
N LEU A 20 -7.43 -0.62 3.77
CA LEU A 20 -7.42 -1.28 5.08
C LEU A 20 -6.51 -0.55 6.07
N GLY A 21 -5.32 -0.15 5.63
CA GLY A 21 -4.36 0.58 6.46
C GLY A 21 -4.90 1.95 6.92
N ILE A 22 -5.58 2.69 6.03
CA ILE A 22 -6.25 3.95 6.38
C ILE A 22 -7.35 3.72 7.43
N ASN A 23 -8.15 2.67 7.27
CA ASN A 23 -9.19 2.33 8.25
C ASN A 23 -8.61 2.03 9.63
N PHE A 24 -7.51 1.26 9.72
CA PHE A 24 -6.84 1.00 11.00
C PHE A 24 -6.23 2.25 11.61
N VAL A 25 -5.65 3.16 10.80
CA VAL A 25 -5.15 4.44 11.30
C VAL A 25 -6.30 5.31 11.85
N ALA A 26 -7.45 5.32 11.16
CA ALA A 26 -8.64 6.03 11.63
C ALA A 26 -9.16 5.45 12.95
N GLU A 27 -9.26 4.12 13.05
CA GLU A 27 -9.70 3.43 14.27
C GLU A 27 -8.74 3.69 15.45
N ALA A 28 -7.42 3.62 15.22
CA ALA A 28 -6.41 3.98 16.21
C ALA A 28 -6.55 5.44 16.67
N THR A 29 -6.87 6.35 15.76
CA THR A 29 -7.09 7.76 16.08
C THR A 29 -8.33 7.95 16.97
N ILE A 30 -9.41 7.23 16.68
CA ILE A 30 -10.65 7.26 17.48
C ILE A 30 -10.40 6.69 18.88
N ILE A 31 -9.69 5.56 18.99
CA ILE A 31 -9.32 4.96 20.28
C ILE A 31 -8.46 5.95 21.07
N LYS A 32 -7.49 6.59 20.41
CA LYS A 32 -6.67 7.64 21.03
C LYS A 32 -7.50 8.84 21.49
N SER A 33 -8.49 9.29 20.70
CA SER A 33 -9.33 10.43 21.08
C SER A 33 -10.28 10.13 22.25
N ASN A 34 -10.67 8.87 22.41
CA ASN A 34 -11.51 8.41 23.53
C ASN A 34 -10.68 7.99 24.76
N SER A 35 -9.45 8.52 24.91
CA SER A 35 -8.57 8.12 26.01
C SER A 35 -9.20 8.43 27.38
N PRO A 36 -9.13 7.49 28.33
CA PRO A 36 -9.62 7.69 29.69
C PRO A 36 -8.83 8.80 30.42
N ALA A 37 -9.47 9.43 31.41
CA ALA A 37 -8.86 10.50 32.22
C ALA A 37 -7.70 10.00 33.11
N GLU A 38 -7.64 8.70 33.36
CA GLU A 38 -6.59 7.99 34.09
C GLU A 38 -5.60 7.36 33.12
N PHE A 39 -4.32 7.28 33.49
CA PHE A 39 -3.28 6.68 32.66
C PHE A 39 -3.46 5.16 32.57
N ASP A 40 -4.12 4.70 31.51
CA ASP A 40 -4.28 3.27 31.21
C ASP A 40 -3.27 2.81 30.13
N LEU A 41 -2.30 2.00 30.58
CA LEU A 41 -1.27 1.43 29.72
C LEU A 41 -1.87 0.47 28.67
N ALA A 42 -2.98 -0.20 28.97
CA ALA A 42 -3.64 -1.11 28.04
C ALA A 42 -4.29 -0.35 26.87
N HIS A 43 -5.01 0.74 27.17
CA HIS A 43 -5.52 1.65 26.13
C HIS A 43 -4.39 2.23 25.27
N MET A 44 -3.30 2.68 25.92
CA MET A 44 -2.15 3.26 25.23
C MET A 44 -1.49 2.27 24.26
N ALA A 45 -1.31 1.03 24.69
CA ALA A 45 -0.80 -0.02 23.85
C ALA A 45 -1.76 -0.34 22.69
N LEU A 46 -3.07 -0.37 22.94
CA LEU A 46 -4.07 -0.71 21.93
C LEU A 46 -4.04 0.25 20.73
N TRP A 47 -4.16 1.57 20.97
CA TRP A 47 -4.16 2.54 19.86
C TRP A 47 -2.79 2.61 19.17
N PHE A 48 -1.69 2.42 19.92
CA PHE A 48 -0.35 2.41 19.35
C PHE A 48 -0.15 1.24 18.38
N TRP A 49 -0.50 0.02 18.78
CA TRP A 49 -0.31 -1.17 17.95
C TRP A 49 -1.23 -1.20 16.74
N ILE A 50 -2.50 -0.79 16.90
CA ILE A 50 -3.44 -0.70 15.78
C ILE A 50 -2.95 0.38 14.79
N GLY A 51 -2.49 1.53 15.28
CA GLY A 51 -1.94 2.59 14.45
C GLY A 51 -0.65 2.18 13.73
N LEU A 52 0.25 1.48 14.42
CA LEU A 52 1.48 0.93 13.85
C LEU A 52 1.16 -0.08 12.75
N PHE A 53 0.22 -0.99 12.99
CA PHE A 53 -0.21 -1.97 12.00
C PHE A 53 -0.85 -1.30 10.79
N GLY A 54 -1.66 -0.26 10.99
CA GLY A 54 -2.22 0.56 9.92
C GLY A 54 -1.13 1.23 9.06
N LEU A 55 -0.12 1.85 9.68
CA LEU A 55 1.02 2.45 8.97
C LEU A 55 1.83 1.42 8.16
N VAL A 56 2.09 0.25 8.75
CA VAL A 56 2.78 -0.86 8.05
C VAL A 56 1.94 -1.35 6.86
N ALA A 57 0.63 -1.49 7.02
CA ALA A 57 -0.26 -1.90 5.93
C ALA A 57 -0.31 -0.87 4.79
N ILE A 58 -0.33 0.43 5.10
CA ILE A 58 -0.22 1.50 4.09
C ILE A 58 1.10 1.39 3.32
N ASN A 59 2.22 1.25 4.03
CA ASN A 59 3.54 1.19 3.40
C ASN A 59 3.69 -0.07 2.51
N ALA A 60 3.21 -1.21 3.00
CA ALA A 60 3.13 -2.45 2.21
C ALA A 60 2.25 -2.25 0.97
N GLY A 61 1.06 -1.64 1.13
CA GLY A 61 0.15 -1.35 0.03
C GLY A 61 0.78 -0.47 -1.05
N ILE A 62 1.46 0.61 -0.66
CA ILE A 62 2.20 1.50 -1.58
C ILE A 62 3.29 0.73 -2.32
N SER A 63 4.04 -0.13 -1.64
CA SER A 63 5.08 -0.97 -2.25
C SER A 63 4.50 -1.92 -3.32
N PHE A 64 3.36 -2.56 -3.02
CA PHE A 64 2.66 -3.41 -3.98
C PHE A 64 2.14 -2.63 -5.19
N VAL A 65 1.62 -1.42 -4.99
CA VAL A 65 1.20 -0.54 -6.09
C VAL A 65 2.41 -0.15 -6.95
N ALA A 66 3.54 0.22 -6.35
CA ALA A 66 4.76 0.58 -7.07
C ALA A 66 5.29 -0.58 -7.93
N ASP A 67 5.29 -1.80 -7.39
CA ASP A 67 5.71 -2.99 -8.16
C ASP A 67 4.72 -3.34 -9.27
N ALA A 68 3.42 -3.08 -9.09
CA ALA A 68 2.44 -3.18 -10.18
C ALA A 68 2.72 -2.17 -11.31
N VAL A 69 3.10 -0.92 -10.97
CA VAL A 69 3.47 0.10 -11.95
C VAL A 69 4.74 -0.29 -12.71
N LYS A 70 5.77 -0.80 -12.01
CA LYS A 70 6.99 -1.31 -12.67
C LYS A 70 6.66 -2.43 -13.66
N GLN A 71 5.84 -3.40 -13.26
CA GLN A 71 5.44 -4.51 -14.14
C GLN A 71 4.70 -4.02 -15.39
N ARG A 72 3.90 -2.95 -15.27
CA ARG A 72 3.24 -2.32 -16.43
C ARG A 72 4.26 -1.66 -17.36
N ILE A 73 5.20 -0.88 -16.83
CA ILE A 73 6.24 -0.22 -17.63
C ILE A 73 7.10 -1.26 -18.36
N TYR A 74 7.49 -2.35 -17.69
CA TYR A 74 8.24 -3.43 -18.33
C TYR A 74 7.46 -4.13 -19.45
N LEU A 75 6.12 -4.28 -19.30
CA LEU A 75 5.25 -4.79 -20.35
C LEU A 75 5.21 -3.87 -21.58
N GLU A 76 5.05 -2.56 -21.37
CA GLU A 76 5.02 -1.53 -22.42
C GLU A 76 6.36 -1.46 -23.19
N ILE A 77 7.49 -1.63 -22.50
CA ILE A 77 8.83 -1.75 -23.13
C ILE A 77 8.94 -3.01 -24.00
N GLN A 78 8.45 -4.17 -23.52
CA GLN A 78 8.51 -5.42 -24.29
C GLN A 78 7.57 -5.45 -25.50
N THR A 79 6.45 -4.75 -25.44
CA THR A 79 5.46 -4.69 -26.56
C THR A 79 5.80 -3.65 -27.62
N GLY A 80 6.84 -2.83 -27.41
CA GLY A 80 7.26 -1.81 -28.39
C GLY A 80 6.34 -0.60 -28.46
N GLU A 81 5.38 -0.48 -27.54
CA GLU A 81 4.45 0.66 -27.44
C GLU A 81 4.99 1.79 -26.54
N ALA A 82 6.22 1.67 -26.04
CA ALA A 82 6.88 2.72 -25.29
C ALA A 82 6.95 4.02 -26.12
N PRO A 83 6.63 5.19 -25.56
CA PRO A 83 6.88 6.45 -26.26
C PRO A 83 8.38 6.53 -26.54
N VAL A 84 8.72 6.68 -27.82
CA VAL A 84 10.09 6.75 -28.33
C VAL A 84 10.85 7.86 -27.60
N GLY A 85 11.65 7.48 -26.61
CA GLY A 85 12.35 8.40 -25.73
C GLY A 85 13.53 7.73 -25.08
N GLY A 86 14.51 7.29 -25.87
CA GLY A 86 15.77 6.77 -25.35
C GLY A 86 16.45 5.83 -26.32
N GLY A 87 17.43 6.35 -27.04
CA GLY A 87 18.12 5.70 -28.15
C GLY A 87 18.71 4.33 -27.82
N SER A 88 18.65 3.48 -28.84
CA SER A 88 19.47 2.30 -29.06
C SER A 88 20.92 2.51 -28.60
N LEU A 89 21.33 1.85 -27.53
CA LEU A 89 22.75 1.57 -27.29
C LEU A 89 23.04 0.18 -27.85
N LYS A 90 23.72 0.20 -29.01
CA LYS A 90 24.47 -0.93 -29.55
C LYS A 90 25.65 -1.25 -28.65
#